data_AF-A0AAU7FAJ9-F1
#
_entry.id   AF-A0AAU7FAJ9-F1
#
_cell.length_a   1.000
_cell.length_b   1.000
_cell.length_c   1.000
_cell.angle_alpha   90.00
_cell.angle_beta   90.00
_cell.angle_gamma   90.00
#
_symmetry.space_group_name_H-M   'P 1'
#
loop_
_entity.id
_entity.type
_entity.pdbx_description
1 polymer ?
#
loop_
_entity_poly.entity_id
_entity_poly.type
_entity_poly.pdbx_seq_one_letter_code
_entity_poly.pdbx_strand_id
1 'polypeptide(L)'
;MSRLLTPLLALALLSPGATRAESMIELLLHMNSVIEERCGNRLDVVWVDERGQNPPCYMAYSMSCVEFQTPHPQSCLVMMQNLPD
;
A
#
# COMPACT_ATOMS: atom_id res chain seq x y z
N MET A 1 -25.38 25.28 26.97
CA MET A 1 -25.13 24.83 25.57
C MET A 1 -24.24 23.59 25.46
N SER A 2 -23.60 23.09 26.54
CA SER A 2 -22.66 21.94 26.48
C SER A 2 -23.33 20.54 26.45
N ARG A 3 -24.58 20.41 26.90
CA ARG A 3 -25.26 19.10 27.05
C ARG A 3 -25.83 18.50 25.75
N LEU A 4 -25.81 19.24 24.63
CA LEU A 4 -26.30 18.79 23.32
C LEU A 4 -25.20 18.24 22.41
N LEU A 5 -23.92 18.43 22.76
CA LEU A 5 -22.78 17.98 21.93
C LEU A 5 -22.55 16.47 22.01
N THR A 6 -22.80 15.86 23.16
CA THR A 6 -22.64 14.41 23.38
C THR A 6 -23.58 13.53 22.56
N PRO A 7 -24.91 13.78 22.46
CA PRO A 7 -25.78 12.94 21.63
C PRO A 7 -25.53 13.12 20.12
N LEU A 8 -25.09 14.31 19.69
CA LEU A 8 -24.73 14.59 18.30
C LEU A 8 -23.49 13.80 17.85
N LEU A 9 -22.49 13.67 18.73
CA LEU A 9 -21.30 12.87 18.45
C LEU A 9 -21.63 11.37 18.36
N ALA A 10 -22.50 10.88 19.25
CA ALA A 10 -22.95 9.48 19.23
C ALA A 10 -23.74 9.13 17.96
N LEU A 11 -24.58 10.06 17.48
CA LEU A 11 -25.33 9.87 16.23
C LEU A 11 -24.43 9.93 14.99
N ALA A 12 -23.34 10.71 15.02
CA ALA A 12 -22.34 10.74 13.96
C ALA A 12 -21.53 9.42 13.88
N LEU A 13 -21.24 8.77 15.02
CA LEU A 13 -20.58 7.46 15.07
C LEU A 13 -21.47 6.32 14.53
N LEU A 14 -22.79 6.45 14.69
CA LEU A 14 -23.78 5.53 14.13
C LEU A 14 -24.16 5.87 12.68
N SER A 15 -23.50 6.86 12.07
CA SER A 15 -23.80 7.26 10.71
C SER A 15 -23.38 6.15 9.73
N PRO A 16 -24.17 5.90 8.67
CA PRO A 16 -23.87 4.90 7.64
C PRO A 16 -22.58 5.18 6.84
N GLY A 17 -21.89 6.30 7.12
CA GLY A 17 -20.54 6.53 6.61
C GLY A 17 -19.50 5.59 7.22
N ALA A 18 -19.66 5.22 8.50
CA ALA A 18 -18.75 4.30 9.17
C ALA A 18 -18.83 2.88 8.59
N THR A 19 -20.05 2.38 8.30
CA THR A 19 -20.26 1.05 7.70
C THR A 19 -19.81 0.99 6.23
N ARG A 20 -19.88 2.11 5.49
CA ARG A 20 -19.31 2.21 4.13
C ARG A 20 -17.79 2.14 4.12
N ALA A 21 -17.11 2.69 5.13
CA ALA A 21 -15.66 2.59 5.23
C ALA A 21 -15.22 1.15 5.49
N GLU A 22 -15.91 0.43 6.37
CA GLU A 22 -15.64 -0.98 6.68
C GLU A 22 -15.73 -1.89 5.45
N SER A 23 -16.87 -1.85 4.74
CA SER A 23 -17.05 -2.64 3.50
C SER A 23 -16.02 -2.32 2.41
N MET A 24 -15.54 -1.09 2.33
CA MET A 24 -14.49 -0.70 1.39
C MET A 24 -13.12 -1.22 1.80
N ILE A 25 -12.81 -1.26 3.11
CA ILE A 25 -11.59 -1.88 3.64
C ILE A 25 -11.60 -3.38 3.35
N GLU A 26 -12.71 -4.08 3.58
CA GLU A 26 -12.85 -5.50 3.28
C GLU A 26 -12.63 -5.80 1.80
N LEU A 27 -13.21 -4.97 0.92
CA LEU A 27 -12.99 -5.10 -0.52
C LEU A 27 -11.52 -4.95 -0.90
N LEU A 28 -10.82 -3.95 -0.34
CA LEU A 28 -9.39 -3.73 -0.59
C LEU A 28 -8.54 -4.92 -0.11
N LEU A 29 -8.84 -5.46 1.08
CA LEU A 29 -8.15 -6.63 1.61
C LEU A 29 -8.37 -7.86 0.73
N HIS A 30 -9.60 -8.07 0.26
CA HIS A 30 -9.93 -9.18 -0.63
C HIS A 30 -9.26 -9.04 -2.00
N MET A 31 -9.25 -7.84 -2.58
CA MET A 31 -8.54 -7.60 -3.84
C MET A 31 -7.04 -7.89 -3.68
N ASN A 32 -6.44 -7.47 -2.56
CA ASN A 32 -5.05 -7.76 -2.29
C ASN A 32 -4.80 -9.27 -2.18
N SER A 33 -5.67 -10.03 -1.49
CA SER A 33 -5.50 -11.48 -1.39
C SER A 33 -5.59 -12.18 -2.75
N VAL A 34 -6.50 -11.76 -3.63
CA VAL A 34 -6.62 -12.31 -4.99
C VAL A 34 -5.39 -12.01 -5.84
N ILE A 35 -4.79 -10.82 -5.67
CA ILE A 35 -3.54 -10.45 -6.34
C ILE A 35 -2.40 -11.35 -5.85
N GLU A 36 -2.27 -11.54 -4.54
CA GLU A 36 -1.24 -12.41 -3.96
C GLU A 36 -1.43 -13.88 -4.40
N GLU A 37 -2.66 -14.39 -4.51
CA GLU A 37 -2.93 -15.73 -5.04
C GLU A 37 -2.48 -15.89 -6.51
N ARG A 38 -2.63 -14.84 -7.31
CA ARG A 38 -2.24 -14.82 -8.73
C ARG A 38 -0.73 -14.65 -8.92
N CYS A 39 -0.14 -13.71 -8.20
CA CYS A 39 1.27 -13.39 -8.32
C CYS A 39 2.16 -14.38 -7.56
N GLY A 40 1.59 -15.13 -6.61
CA GLY A 40 2.34 -16.03 -5.74
C GLY A 40 3.26 -15.25 -4.80
N ASN A 41 4.26 -15.92 -4.26
CA ASN A 41 5.16 -15.32 -3.27
C ASN A 41 5.87 -14.08 -3.82
N ARG A 42 5.74 -12.96 -3.10
CA ARG A 42 6.50 -11.73 -3.32
C ARG A 42 7.76 -11.70 -2.48
N LEU A 43 8.82 -11.19 -3.07
CA LEU A 43 10.11 -10.96 -2.43
C LEU A 43 10.30 -9.45 -2.27
N ASP A 44 10.20 -8.98 -1.03
CA ASP A 44 10.53 -7.61 -0.67
C ASP A 44 12.06 -7.47 -0.54
N VAL A 45 12.63 -6.56 -1.31
CA VAL A 45 14.07 -6.33 -1.41
C VAL A 45 14.37 -4.88 -1.07
N VAL A 46 15.31 -4.69 -0.14
CA VAL A 46 15.92 -3.38 0.11
C VAL A 46 17.25 -3.34 -0.60
N TRP A 47 17.38 -2.48 -1.61
CA TRP A 47 18.64 -2.24 -2.27
C TRP A 47 19.42 -1.16 -1.51
N VAL A 48 20.65 -1.47 -1.15
CA VAL A 48 21.55 -0.57 -0.44
C VAL A 48 22.84 -0.45 -1.25
N ASP A 49 23.23 0.78 -1.57
CA ASP A 49 24.52 1.07 -2.17
C ASP A 49 25.63 0.92 -1.13
N GLU A 50 26.53 -0.03 -1.33
CA GLU A 50 27.69 -0.27 -0.45
C GLU A 50 28.59 0.96 -0.30
N ARG A 51 28.60 1.85 -1.30
CA ARG A 51 29.39 3.09 -1.27
C ARG A 51 28.66 4.25 -0.60
N GLY A 52 27.39 4.08 -0.23
CA GLY A 52 26.56 5.08 0.42
C GLY A 52 26.30 6.34 -0.43
N GLN A 53 26.44 6.26 -1.76
CA GLN A 53 26.18 7.40 -2.65
C GLN A 53 24.69 7.56 -2.92
N ASN A 54 23.92 6.49 -2.75
CA ASN A 54 22.47 6.47 -2.93
C ASN A 54 21.76 6.04 -1.64
N PRO A 55 20.59 6.63 -1.33
CA PRO A 55 19.78 6.17 -0.20
C PRO A 55 19.26 4.75 -0.45
N PRO A 56 19.00 3.95 0.61
CA PRO A 56 18.31 2.68 0.48
C PRO A 56 16.97 2.83 -0.22
N CYS A 57 16.66 1.92 -1.13
CA CYS A 57 15.39 1.93 -1.86
C CYS A 57 14.71 0.55 -1.81
N TYR A 58 13.39 0.56 -1.90
CA TYR A 58 12.56 -0.64 -1.77
C TYR A 58 12.07 -1.11 -3.13
N MET A 59 12.08 -2.43 -3.34
CA MET A 59 11.53 -3.12 -4.49
C MET A 59 10.77 -4.36 -4.04
N ALA A 60 9.81 -4.79 -4.83
CA ALA A 60 9.14 -6.07 -4.69
C ALA A 60 9.31 -6.83 -6.02
N TYR A 61 9.44 -8.15 -5.93
CA TYR A 61 9.53 -9.05 -7.08
C TYR A 61 8.59 -10.23 -6.92
N SER A 62 7.97 -10.65 -8.02
CA SER A 62 7.20 -11.89 -8.12
C SER A 62 7.66 -12.64 -9.37
N MET A 63 7.67 -13.97 -9.30
CA MET A 63 7.95 -14.81 -10.49
C MET A 63 6.78 -14.84 -11.49
N SER A 64 5.58 -14.46 -11.06
CA SER A 64 4.35 -14.61 -11.85
C SER A 64 3.74 -13.28 -12.29
N CYS A 65 4.20 -12.16 -11.74
CA CYS A 65 3.70 -10.82 -12.02
C CYS A 65 4.83 -9.82 -12.22
N VAL A 66 4.57 -8.80 -13.05
CA VAL A 66 5.44 -7.63 -13.18
C VAL A 66 5.07 -6.62 -12.11
N GLU A 67 6.08 -6.16 -11.38
CA GLU A 67 5.92 -5.23 -10.26
C GLU A 67 6.08 -3.79 -10.75
N PHE A 68 5.06 -2.97 -10.56
CA PHE A 68 5.11 -1.55 -10.93
C PHE A 68 5.51 -0.72 -9.71
N GLN A 69 6.70 -0.11 -9.77
CA GLN A 69 7.16 0.80 -8.72
C GLN A 69 6.53 2.18 -8.95
N THR A 70 5.68 2.61 -8.02
CA THR A 70 5.15 3.99 -8.05
C THR A 70 6.27 4.97 -7.68
N PRO A 71 6.34 6.16 -8.33
CA PRO A 71 7.38 7.14 -8.06
C PRO A 71 7.21 7.72 -6.65
N HIS A 72 7.86 7.09 -5.68
CA HIS A 72 8.02 7.54 -4.30
C HIS A 72 9.49 7.84 -4.01
N PRO A 73 9.82 8.71 -3.04
CA PRO A 73 11.22 8.97 -2.65
C PRO A 73 12.02 7.72 -2.26
N GLN A 74 11.32 6.64 -1.88
CA GLN A 74 11.88 5.36 -1.47
C GLN A 74 11.89 4.30 -2.59
N SER A 75 11.36 4.61 -3.77
CA SER A 75 11.27 3.68 -4.91
C SER A 75 12.54 3.72 -5.77
N CYS A 76 12.99 2.56 -6.25
CA CYS A 76 14.24 2.42 -7.02
C CYS A 76 14.10 2.86 -8.50
N LEU A 77 13.66 4.09 -8.75
CA LEU A 77 13.43 4.64 -10.10
C LEU A 77 14.66 4.57 -11.02
N VAL A 78 15.87 4.70 -10.44
CA VAL A 78 17.15 4.68 -11.17
C VAL A 78 17.51 3.26 -11.66
N MET A 79 17.06 2.22 -10.96
CA MET A 79 17.40 0.83 -11.31
C MET A 79 16.53 0.30 -12.46
N MET A 80 15.27 0.74 -12.54
CA MET A 80 14.34 0.33 -13.62
C MET A 80 14.74 0.87 -15.01
N GLN A 81 15.56 1.92 -15.10
CA GLN A 81 16.02 2.47 -16.38
C GLN A 81 17.18 1.68 -17.02
N ASN A 82 17.80 0.76 -16.27
CA ASN A 82 18.98 0.01 -16.70
C ASN A 82 18.72 -1.49 -16.89
N LEU A 83 17.46 -1.95 -16.80
CA LEU A 83 17.11 -3.34 -17.05
C LEU A 83 16.99 -3.55 -18.57
N PRO A 84 17.79 -4.45 -19.19
CA PRO A 84 17.59 -4.80 -20.59
C PRO A 84 16.24 -5.52 -20.77
N ASP A 85 15.60 -5.26 -21.92
CA ASP A 85 14.30 -5.81 -22.32
C ASP A 85 14.21 -7.35 -22.21
#